data_AF-A0A084AXA1-F1
#
_entry.id   AF-A0A084AXA1-F1
#
_cell.length_a   1.000
_cell.length_b   1.000
_cell.length_c   1.000
_cell.angle_alpha   90.00
_cell.angle_beta   90.00
_cell.angle_gamma   90.00
#
_symmetry.space_group_name_H-M   'P 1'
#
loop_
_entity.id
_entity.type
_entity.pdbx_description
1 polymer ?
#
loop_
_entity_poly.entity_id
_entity_poly.type
_entity_poly.pdbx_seq_one_letter_code
_entity_poly.pdbx_strand_id
1 'polypeptide(L)'
;MATAPVRKVPFPGESRLQPLYKSAYFIDAFAVTLPRQQATTYKPHAVARAFFDNPPAWFSLLMWIRDHIMSIFGVKGSTQIQAEAVKRGMDTVSVFPVISSTDKEIILGEDDSHLNFSISIMIRDVEQPTSTVKEDDEKETELVSTTVVHCHGWLGRAYLAVIGPFHVFIVKYNLARLPGKIMKQ
;
A
#
# COMPACT_ATOMS: atom_id res chain seq x y z
N MET A 1 -0.47 0.14 22.26
CA MET A 1 -0.37 1.20 21.22
C MET A 1 -1.73 1.27 20.57
N ALA A 2 -2.43 2.40 20.61
CA ALA A 2 -3.81 2.49 20.10
C ALA A 2 -3.81 2.20 18.59
N THR A 3 -4.61 1.22 18.17
CA THR A 3 -4.83 0.88 16.76
C THR A 3 -6.07 1.61 16.28
N ALA A 4 -5.97 2.31 15.16
CA ALA A 4 -7.12 2.95 14.53
C ALA A 4 -7.97 1.92 13.76
N PRO A 5 -9.30 2.10 13.69
CA PRO A 5 -10.16 1.20 12.93
C PRO A 5 -9.87 1.30 11.42
N VAL A 6 -9.64 0.15 10.79
CA VAL A 6 -9.44 0.05 9.34
C VAL A 6 -10.74 -0.40 8.69
N ARG A 7 -11.20 0.35 7.69
CA ARG A 7 -12.44 0.08 6.94
C ARG A 7 -12.13 -0.36 5.52
N LYS A 8 -12.94 -1.26 4.96
CA LYS A 8 -12.93 -1.52 3.51
C LYS A 8 -13.68 -0.37 2.83
N VAL A 9 -13.13 0.16 1.74
CA VAL A 9 -13.72 1.29 1.01
C VAL A 9 -13.92 0.94 -0.46
N PRO A 10 -14.80 1.65 -1.19
CA PRO A 10 -14.84 1.58 -2.65
C PRO A 10 -13.49 1.95 -3.26
N PHE A 11 -13.18 1.41 -4.44
CA PHE A 11 -11.95 1.72 -5.15
C PHE A 11 -11.95 3.20 -5.57
N PRO A 12 -10.94 4.00 -5.20
CA PRO A 12 -10.94 5.44 -5.48
C PRO A 12 -10.95 5.71 -6.98
N GLY A 13 -11.97 6.43 -7.47
CA GLY A 13 -12.06 6.81 -8.88
C GLY A 13 -11.01 7.84 -9.29
N GLU A 14 -10.55 8.64 -8.32
CA GLU A 14 -9.48 9.62 -8.45
C GLU A 14 -8.06 9.03 -8.45
N SER A 15 -7.89 7.72 -8.18
CA SER A 15 -6.58 7.07 -8.17
C SER A 15 -6.03 6.91 -9.58
N ARG A 16 -4.71 7.15 -9.73
CA ARG A 16 -4.00 6.82 -10.97
C ARG A 16 -3.96 5.32 -11.27
N LEU A 17 -4.26 4.46 -10.29
CA LEU A 17 -4.45 3.02 -10.52
C LEU A 17 -5.83 2.68 -11.13
N GLN A 18 -6.76 3.62 -11.22
CA GLN A 18 -8.12 3.37 -11.72
C GLN A 18 -8.19 2.60 -13.06
N PRO A 19 -7.33 2.89 -14.07
CA PRO A 19 -7.35 2.16 -15.34
C PRO A 19 -7.06 0.66 -15.18
N LEU A 20 -6.37 0.27 -14.12
CA LEU A 20 -5.93 -1.10 -13.85
C LEU A 20 -7.01 -1.96 -13.16
N TYR A 21 -8.06 -1.35 -12.60
CA TYR A 21 -9.05 -2.04 -11.77
C TYR A 21 -9.86 -3.08 -12.55
N LYS A 22 -10.22 -2.79 -13.80
CA LYS A 22 -11.13 -3.63 -14.60
C LYS A 22 -10.53 -4.98 -14.97
N SER A 23 -9.21 -5.02 -15.23
CA SER A 23 -8.48 -6.23 -15.63
C SER A 23 -7.80 -6.94 -14.47
N ALA A 24 -7.91 -6.40 -13.25
CA ALA A 24 -7.27 -6.94 -12.07
C ALA A 24 -7.78 -8.35 -11.74
N TYR A 25 -6.86 -9.27 -11.48
CA TYR A 25 -7.22 -10.58 -10.94
C TYR A 25 -7.54 -10.48 -9.44
N PHE A 26 -6.89 -9.54 -8.75
CA PHE A 26 -7.18 -9.19 -7.36
C PHE A 26 -7.10 -7.68 -7.18
N ILE A 27 -8.05 -7.16 -6.40
CA ILE A 27 -8.07 -5.77 -6.00
C ILE A 27 -8.63 -5.65 -4.58
N ASP A 28 -7.95 -4.87 -3.74
CA ASP A 28 -8.45 -4.47 -2.44
C ASP A 28 -8.26 -2.97 -2.21
N ALA A 29 -9.12 -2.41 -1.36
CA ALA A 29 -8.98 -1.04 -0.90
C ALA A 29 -9.41 -0.93 0.56
N PHE A 30 -8.52 -0.37 1.37
CA PHE A 30 -8.72 -0.18 2.80
C PHE A 30 -8.34 1.23 3.20
N ALA A 31 -9.09 1.82 4.13
CA ALA A 31 -8.84 3.16 4.61
C ALA A 31 -8.73 3.22 6.15
N VAL A 32 -7.97 4.21 6.62
CA VAL A 32 -7.88 4.60 8.02
C VAL A 32 -8.00 6.12 8.12
N THR A 33 -8.74 6.60 9.12
CA THR A 33 -8.83 8.03 9.39
C THR A 33 -7.51 8.50 10.02
N LEU A 34 -6.94 9.57 9.48
CA LEU A 34 -5.74 10.18 10.03
C LEU A 34 -6.13 11.19 11.12
N PRO A 35 -5.31 11.33 12.18
CA PRO A 35 -5.58 12.30 13.23
C PRO A 35 -5.50 13.71 12.66
N ARG A 36 -6.23 14.66 13.23
CA ARG A 36 -6.14 16.05 12.81
C ARG A 36 -4.76 16.62 13.18
N GLN A 37 -3.97 17.06 12.21
CA GLN A 37 -2.79 17.89 12.47
C GLN A 37 -3.12 19.34 12.10
N GLN A 38 -2.93 20.25 13.06
CA GLN A 38 -3.35 21.64 12.95
C GLN A 38 -2.47 22.49 12.02
N ALA A 39 -1.31 21.97 11.57
CA ALA A 39 -0.31 22.79 10.86
C ALA A 39 0.51 22.04 9.79
N THR A 40 0.20 20.78 9.45
CA THR A 40 1.05 19.99 8.54
C THR A 40 0.21 19.23 7.52
N THR A 41 0.38 19.59 6.25
CA THR A 41 -0.13 18.77 5.13
C THR A 41 0.62 17.45 5.13
N TYR A 42 -0.11 16.34 5.21
CA TYR A 42 0.46 15.00 5.07
C TYR A 42 1.17 14.87 3.72
N LYS A 43 2.47 14.56 3.74
CA LYS A 43 3.25 14.31 2.52
C LYS A 43 3.14 12.82 2.15
N PRO A 44 2.68 12.46 0.94
CA PRO A 44 2.52 11.06 0.52
C PRO A 44 3.78 10.21 0.72
N HIS A 45 4.97 10.74 0.39
CA HIS A 45 6.24 10.05 0.64
C HIS A 45 6.50 9.74 2.10
N ALA A 46 6.24 10.69 3.01
CA ALA A 46 6.47 10.49 4.45
C ALA A 46 5.48 9.46 5.01
N VAL A 47 4.22 9.54 4.58
CA VAL A 47 3.17 8.61 4.96
C VAL A 47 3.45 7.20 4.43
N ALA A 48 3.87 7.08 3.17
CA ALA A 48 4.28 5.79 2.60
C ALA A 48 5.50 5.22 3.32
N ARG A 49 6.52 6.01 3.62
CA ARG A 49 7.65 5.55 4.44
C ARG A 49 7.17 5.03 5.79
N ALA A 50 6.31 5.76 6.50
CA ALA A 50 5.76 5.31 7.78
C ALA A 50 4.87 4.05 7.66
N PHE A 51 4.18 3.89 6.52
CA PHE A 51 3.37 2.71 6.20
C PHE A 51 4.24 1.46 6.03
N PHE A 52 5.36 1.56 5.34
CA PHE A 52 6.29 0.46 5.11
C PHE A 52 7.36 0.30 6.20
N ASP A 53 7.47 1.26 7.13
CA ASP A 53 8.45 1.23 8.21
C ASP A 53 8.13 0.14 9.25
N ASN A 54 9.16 -0.51 9.78
CA ASN A 54 9.03 -1.59 10.77
C ASN A 54 7.98 -2.67 10.39
N PRO A 55 8.14 -3.35 9.23
CA PRO A 55 7.27 -4.45 8.90
C PRO A 55 7.39 -5.54 9.98
N PRO A 56 6.31 -6.24 10.31
CA PRO A 56 6.36 -7.27 11.34
C PRO A 56 7.32 -8.40 10.92
N ALA A 57 8.03 -9.03 11.87
CA ALA A 57 9.11 -9.98 11.54
C ALA A 57 8.70 -11.14 10.62
N TRP A 58 7.42 -11.55 10.68
CA TRP A 58 6.86 -12.57 9.78
C TRP A 58 6.72 -12.09 8.33
N PHE A 59 6.63 -10.78 8.08
CA PHE A 59 6.68 -10.20 6.73
C PHE A 59 8.04 -10.45 6.10
N SER A 60 9.13 -10.21 6.82
CA SER A 60 10.49 -10.50 6.34
C SER A 60 10.67 -11.99 6.04
N LEU A 61 10.05 -12.86 6.85
CA LEU A 61 10.03 -14.31 6.59
C LEU A 61 9.23 -14.65 5.31
N LEU A 62 8.07 -14.02 5.08
CA LEU A 62 7.30 -14.22 3.85
C LEU A 62 8.02 -13.70 2.60
N MET A 63 8.68 -12.54 2.71
CA MET A 63 9.51 -12.01 1.62
C MET A 63 10.68 -12.94 1.33
N TRP A 64 11.31 -13.52 2.36
CA TRP A 64 12.35 -14.54 2.20
C TRP A 64 11.80 -15.82 1.56
N ILE A 65 10.64 -16.33 1.99
CA ILE A 65 9.98 -17.51 1.40
C ILE A 65 9.65 -17.24 -0.07
N ARG A 66 9.07 -16.06 -0.38
CA ARG A 66 8.82 -15.62 -1.76
C ARG A 66 10.11 -15.65 -2.56
N ASP A 67 11.14 -14.97 -2.09
CA ASP A 67 12.41 -14.85 -2.80
C ASP A 67 13.06 -16.22 -3.01
N HIS A 68 12.92 -17.14 -2.06
CA HIS A 68 13.43 -18.51 -2.17
C HIS A 68 12.65 -19.32 -3.21
N ILE A 69 11.32 -19.23 -3.23
CA ILE A 69 10.48 -19.85 -4.25
C ILE A 69 10.80 -19.24 -5.64
N MET A 70 10.91 -17.91 -5.73
CA MET A 70 11.26 -17.21 -6.97
C MET A 70 12.65 -17.57 -7.48
N SER A 71 13.63 -17.78 -6.59
CA SER A 71 14.96 -18.28 -6.95
C SER A 71 14.93 -19.67 -7.58
N ILE A 72 13.99 -20.54 -7.19
CA ILE A 72 13.81 -21.87 -7.80
C ILE A 72 13.24 -21.74 -9.23
N PHE A 73 12.42 -20.71 -9.47
CA PHE A 73 11.82 -20.43 -10.78
C PHE A 73 12.64 -19.47 -11.66
N GLY A 74 13.85 -19.06 -11.24
CA GLY A 74 14.72 -18.17 -12.02
C GLY A 74 14.25 -16.71 -12.07
N VAL A 75 13.42 -16.30 -11.12
CA VAL A 75 12.80 -14.98 -11.01
C VAL A 75 13.57 -14.09 -10.03
N LYS A 76 13.64 -12.78 -10.29
CA LYS A 76 14.45 -11.84 -9.49
C LYS A 76 13.91 -11.73 -8.06
N GLY A 77 14.79 -11.86 -7.07
CA GLY A 77 14.45 -11.67 -5.65
C GLY A 77 14.45 -10.19 -5.24
N SER A 78 13.80 -9.86 -4.11
CA SER A 78 13.62 -8.47 -3.59
C SER A 78 14.90 -7.64 -3.54
N THR A 79 16.01 -8.26 -3.14
CA THR A 79 17.34 -7.64 -3.03
C THR A 79 17.90 -7.25 -4.40
N GLN A 80 17.60 -8.02 -5.43
CA GLN A 80 18.05 -7.77 -6.80
C GLN A 80 17.23 -6.65 -7.46
N ILE A 81 15.93 -6.59 -7.16
CA ILE A 81 15.04 -5.49 -7.58
C ILE A 81 15.46 -4.17 -6.92
N GLN A 82 15.73 -4.18 -5.61
CA GLN A 82 16.20 -2.99 -4.90
C GLN A 82 17.56 -2.53 -5.45
N ALA A 83 18.49 -3.46 -5.68
CA ALA A 83 19.79 -3.14 -6.26
C ALA A 83 19.67 -2.57 -7.69
N GLU A 84 18.78 -3.10 -8.53
CA GLU A 84 18.55 -2.57 -9.88
C GLU A 84 17.85 -1.20 -9.87
N ALA A 85 16.89 -0.98 -8.97
CA ALA A 85 16.22 0.31 -8.82
C ALA A 85 17.19 1.42 -8.38
N VAL A 86 18.03 1.12 -7.39
CA VAL A 86 19.12 2.02 -6.93
C VAL A 86 20.12 2.28 -8.07
N LYS A 87 20.50 1.24 -8.82
CA LYS A 87 21.41 1.37 -9.97
C LYS A 87 20.82 2.17 -11.14
N ARG A 88 19.49 2.20 -11.26
CA ARG A 88 18.73 2.99 -12.25
C ARG A 88 18.37 4.40 -11.75
N GLY A 89 18.73 4.77 -10.52
CA GLY A 89 18.41 6.07 -9.93
C GLY A 89 16.91 6.26 -9.63
N MET A 90 16.15 5.17 -9.50
CA MET A 90 14.73 5.23 -9.14
C MET A 90 14.57 5.39 -7.62
N ASP A 91 13.66 6.28 -7.21
CA ASP A 91 13.28 6.42 -5.81
C ASP A 91 12.57 5.13 -5.37
N THR A 92 12.89 4.66 -4.17
CA THR A 92 12.36 3.42 -3.61
C THR A 92 11.78 3.69 -2.23
N VAL A 93 10.61 3.10 -1.96
CA VAL A 93 10.04 3.08 -0.61
C VAL A 93 10.15 1.63 -0.12
N SER A 94 11.04 1.42 0.84
CA SER A 94 11.42 0.08 1.32
C SER A 94 12.01 -0.77 0.17
N VAL A 95 11.35 -1.86 -0.24
CA VAL A 95 11.80 -2.74 -1.34
C VAL A 95 11.09 -2.44 -2.67
N PHE A 96 10.08 -1.56 -2.68
CA PHE A 96 9.25 -1.34 -3.87
C PHE A 96 9.66 -0.06 -4.62
N PRO A 97 9.83 -0.12 -5.95
CA PRO A 97 10.10 1.06 -6.75
C PRO A 97 8.85 1.96 -6.84
N VAL A 98 9.10 3.27 -6.83
CA VAL A 98 8.05 4.28 -7.04
C VAL A 98 7.75 4.36 -8.52
N ILE A 99 6.53 3.94 -8.92
CA ILE A 99 6.05 4.02 -10.31
C ILE A 99 5.54 5.44 -10.61
N SER A 100 4.82 6.03 -9.66
CA SER A 100 4.26 7.36 -9.81
C SER A 100 4.11 8.03 -8.45
N SER A 101 4.29 9.34 -8.41
CA SER A 101 4.01 10.15 -7.23
C SER A 101 3.32 11.43 -7.63
N THR A 102 2.36 11.84 -6.82
CA THR A 102 1.63 13.11 -6.88
C THR A 102 1.56 13.69 -5.47
N ASP A 103 0.99 14.89 -5.32
CA ASP A 103 0.86 15.55 -4.02
C ASP A 103 -0.10 14.82 -3.05
N LYS A 104 -0.95 13.92 -3.57
CA LYS A 104 -1.95 13.19 -2.78
C LYS A 104 -1.83 11.68 -2.86
N GLU A 105 -1.09 11.15 -3.81
CA GLU A 105 -1.00 9.72 -4.07
C GLU A 105 0.42 9.32 -4.45
N ILE A 106 0.91 8.24 -3.86
CA ILE A 106 2.12 7.55 -4.29
C ILE A 106 1.78 6.11 -4.67
N ILE A 107 2.24 5.71 -5.86
CA ILE A 107 2.07 4.37 -6.41
C ILE A 107 3.44 3.69 -6.38
N LEU A 108 3.46 2.56 -5.70
CA LEU A 108 4.57 1.64 -5.67
C LEU A 108 4.16 0.38 -6.39
N GLY A 109 5.08 -0.29 -7.06
CA GLY A 109 4.72 -1.54 -7.71
C GLY A 109 5.90 -2.20 -8.37
N GLU A 110 5.67 -3.42 -8.82
CA GLU A 110 6.68 -4.26 -9.42
C GLU A 110 6.02 -5.15 -10.47
N ASP A 111 6.59 -5.15 -11.67
CA ASP A 111 6.19 -6.06 -12.73
C ASP A 111 7.13 -7.27 -12.71
N ASP A 112 6.56 -8.44 -12.42
CA ASP A 112 7.27 -9.70 -12.37
C ASP A 112 6.67 -10.71 -13.39
N SER A 113 7.49 -11.66 -13.78
CA SER A 113 7.20 -12.80 -14.65
C SER A 113 5.87 -13.50 -14.37
N HIS A 114 5.48 -13.65 -13.10
CA HIS A 114 4.28 -14.38 -12.69
C HIS A 114 3.12 -13.46 -12.28
N LEU A 115 3.37 -12.20 -11.93
CA LEU A 115 2.33 -11.20 -11.68
C LEU A 115 2.88 -9.78 -11.75
N ASN A 116 1.99 -8.83 -12.04
CA ASN A 116 2.23 -7.41 -11.82
C ASN A 116 1.54 -6.99 -10.53
N PHE A 117 2.29 -6.37 -9.63
CA PHE A 117 1.82 -5.87 -8.35
C PHE A 117 1.87 -4.34 -8.36
N SER A 118 0.79 -3.70 -7.93
CA SER A 118 0.75 -2.26 -7.73
C SER A 118 -0.01 -1.92 -6.46
N ILE A 119 0.53 -1.05 -5.64
CA ILE A 119 -0.09 -0.52 -4.43
C ILE A 119 -0.06 1.00 -4.46
N SER A 120 -1.23 1.61 -4.31
CA SER A 120 -1.41 3.04 -4.12
C SER A 120 -1.59 3.35 -2.65
N ILE A 121 -0.94 4.41 -2.20
CA ILE A 121 -1.15 5.06 -0.91
C ILE A 121 -1.64 6.48 -1.22
N MET A 122 -2.92 6.71 -1.01
CA MET A 122 -3.63 7.95 -1.33
C MET A 122 -4.17 8.64 -0.08
N ILE A 123 -3.90 9.93 0.05
CA ILE A 123 -4.46 10.81 1.07
C ILE A 123 -5.60 11.59 0.43
N ARG A 124 -6.78 11.54 1.04
CA ARG A 124 -7.93 12.33 0.58
C ARG A 124 -8.77 12.83 1.75
N ASP A 125 -9.47 13.94 1.50
CA ASP A 125 -10.42 14.50 2.44
C ASP A 125 -11.81 13.93 2.15
N VAL A 126 -12.46 13.42 3.18
CA VAL A 126 -13.81 12.87 3.14
C VAL A 126 -14.74 13.70 4.03
N GLU A 127 -15.95 13.91 3.52
CA GLU A 127 -17.04 14.51 4.28
C GLU A 127 -17.58 13.45 5.26
N GLN A 128 -17.79 13.84 6.52
CA GLN A 128 -18.24 12.91 7.55
C GLN A 128 -19.60 12.29 7.18
N PRO A 129 -19.78 10.97 7.32
CA PRO A 129 -21.11 10.38 7.30
C PRO A 129 -21.80 10.79 8.60
N THR A 130 -22.65 11.81 8.48
CA THR A 130 -23.57 12.38 9.48
C THR A 130 -23.95 11.42 10.61
N SER A 131 -23.35 11.58 11.80
CA SER A 131 -23.86 11.03 13.08
C SER A 131 -23.22 11.68 14.31
N THR A 132 -22.85 12.96 14.25
CA THR A 132 -22.80 13.88 15.41
C THR A 132 -22.52 15.26 14.84
N VAL A 133 -23.57 16.08 14.75
CA VAL A 133 -23.44 17.50 14.42
C VAL A 133 -22.59 18.15 15.52
N LYS A 134 -21.32 18.41 15.21
CA LYS A 134 -20.54 19.47 15.85
C LYS A 134 -20.41 20.56 14.79
N GLU A 135 -20.69 21.80 15.17
CA GLU A 135 -20.90 22.98 14.33
C GLU A 135 -19.69 23.45 13.49
N ASP A 136 -18.64 22.64 13.35
CA ASP A 136 -17.52 22.93 12.46
C ASP A 136 -17.58 21.97 11.25
N ASP A 137 -18.03 22.48 10.10
CA ASP A 137 -18.00 21.84 8.77
C ASP A 137 -16.54 21.56 8.32
N GLU A 138 -15.86 20.63 9.00
CA GLU A 138 -14.46 20.33 8.71
C GLU A 138 -14.28 18.88 8.24
N LYS A 139 -13.67 18.77 7.05
CA LYS A 139 -13.42 17.51 6.35
C LYS A 139 -12.43 16.64 7.13
N GLU A 140 -12.74 15.34 7.27
CA GLU A 140 -11.78 14.38 7.82
C GLU A 140 -10.81 13.93 6.74
N THR A 141 -9.51 13.89 7.06
CA THR A 141 -8.52 13.30 6.14
C THR A 141 -8.42 11.80 6.39
N GLU A 142 -8.56 11.00 5.34
CA GLU A 142 -8.31 9.56 5.37
C GLU A 142 -7.12 9.17 4.49
N LEU A 143 -6.44 8.10 4.90
CA LEU A 143 -5.47 7.41 4.06
C LEU A 143 -6.11 6.15 3.49
N VAL A 144 -6.10 6.03 2.17
CA VAL A 144 -6.56 4.85 1.44
C VAL A 144 -5.36 4.10 0.86
N SER A 145 -5.28 2.81 1.15
CA SER A 145 -4.39 1.88 0.47
C SER A 145 -5.19 1.07 -0.53
N THR A 146 -4.79 1.10 -1.80
CA THR A 146 -5.42 0.29 -2.87
C THR A 146 -4.38 -0.62 -3.49
N THR A 147 -4.60 -1.93 -3.48
CA THR A 147 -3.71 -2.89 -4.13
C THR A 147 -4.38 -3.46 -5.36
N VAL A 148 -3.64 -3.53 -6.46
CA VAL A 148 -4.06 -4.16 -7.71
C VAL A 148 -3.02 -5.21 -8.09
N VAL A 149 -3.48 -6.41 -8.44
CA VAL A 149 -2.63 -7.49 -8.93
C VAL A 149 -3.17 -8.06 -10.23
N HIS A 150 -2.32 -8.16 -11.24
CA HIS A 150 -2.55 -8.90 -12.48
C HIS A 150 -1.71 -10.15 -12.48
N CYS A 151 -2.33 -11.32 -12.54
CA CYS A 151 -1.60 -12.58 -12.60
C CYS A 151 -1.29 -12.97 -14.05
N HIS A 152 -0.09 -13.47 -14.29
CA HIS A 152 0.31 -14.10 -15.53
C HIS A 152 0.16 -15.63 -15.43
N GLY A 153 -0.71 -16.19 -16.26
CA GLY A 153 -0.95 -17.63 -16.32
C GLY A 153 -1.47 -18.23 -15.00
N TRP A 154 -1.30 -19.55 -14.86
CA TRP A 154 -1.79 -20.30 -13.70
C TRP A 154 -0.85 -20.21 -12.49
N LEU A 155 0.46 -20.04 -12.73
CA LEU A 155 1.47 -19.89 -11.68
C LEU A 155 1.22 -18.63 -10.85
N GLY A 156 0.98 -17.49 -11.50
CA GLY A 156 0.63 -16.25 -10.82
C GLY A 156 -0.62 -16.36 -9.96
N ARG A 157 -1.64 -17.07 -10.47
CA ARG A 157 -2.90 -17.29 -9.75
C ARG A 157 -2.72 -18.18 -8.53
N ALA A 158 -1.97 -19.27 -8.66
CA ALA A 158 -1.67 -20.17 -7.55
C ALA A 158 -0.84 -19.47 -6.47
N TYR A 159 0.18 -18.71 -6.88
CA TYR A 159 0.98 -17.91 -5.99
C TYR A 159 0.13 -16.87 -5.24
N LEU A 160 -0.72 -16.13 -5.96
CA LEU A 160 -1.59 -15.14 -5.33
C LEU A 160 -2.62 -15.77 -4.37
N ALA A 161 -3.14 -16.96 -4.68
CA ALA A 161 -4.06 -17.66 -3.78
C ALA A 161 -3.41 -17.96 -2.42
N VAL A 162 -2.10 -18.22 -2.40
CA VAL A 162 -1.34 -18.44 -1.17
C VAL A 162 -1.04 -17.12 -0.45
N ILE A 163 -0.52 -16.11 -1.16
CA ILE A 163 -0.03 -14.87 -0.52
C ILE A 163 -1.12 -13.81 -0.27
N GLY A 164 -2.23 -13.85 -1.01
CA GLY A 164 -3.30 -12.85 -0.98
C GLY A 164 -3.91 -12.63 0.40
N PRO A 165 -4.24 -13.67 1.19
CA PRO A 165 -4.74 -13.49 2.56
C PRO A 165 -3.73 -12.78 3.47
N PHE A 166 -2.43 -13.10 3.32
CA PHE A 166 -1.37 -12.45 4.09
C PHE A 166 -1.20 -11.00 3.69
N HIS A 167 -1.27 -10.68 2.40
CA HIS A 167 -1.24 -9.31 1.88
C HIS A 167 -2.34 -8.46 2.54
N VAL A 168 -3.60 -8.91 2.52
CA VAL A 168 -4.73 -8.20 3.14
C VAL A 168 -4.46 -7.95 4.63
N PHE A 169 -3.90 -8.94 5.33
CA PHE A 169 -3.58 -8.81 6.74
C PHE A 169 -2.47 -7.78 6.99
N ILE A 170 -1.40 -7.76 6.18
CA ILE A 170 -0.29 -6.80 6.28
C ILE A 170 -0.79 -5.38 6.06
N VAL A 171 -1.57 -5.17 5.00
CA VAL A 171 -2.12 -3.85 4.65
C VAL A 171 -2.96 -3.31 5.81
N LYS A 172 -3.89 -4.12 6.32
CA LYS A 172 -4.72 -3.74 7.49
C LYS A 172 -3.87 -3.46 8.73
N TYR A 173 -2.87 -4.29 9.00
CA TYR A 173 -1.98 -4.13 10.14
C TYR A 173 -1.20 -2.82 10.09
N ASN A 174 -0.61 -2.49 8.93
CA ASN A 174 0.15 -1.26 8.74
C ASN A 174 -0.77 -0.03 8.79
N LEU A 175 -1.94 -0.06 8.14
CA LEU A 175 -2.94 1.01 8.23
C LEU A 175 -3.37 1.29 9.67
N ALA A 176 -3.69 0.25 10.44
CA ALA A 176 -4.19 0.40 11.81
C ALA A 176 -3.18 1.08 12.76
N ARG A 177 -1.88 0.92 12.50
CA ARG A 177 -0.79 1.46 13.35
C ARG A 177 -0.31 2.82 12.88
N LEU A 178 -0.63 3.21 11.66
CA LEU A 178 -0.09 4.39 11.02
C LEU A 178 -0.46 5.71 11.73
N PRO A 179 -1.72 5.93 12.16
CA PRO A 179 -2.06 7.13 12.95
C PRO A 179 -1.17 7.32 14.18
N GLY A 180 -0.90 6.25 14.92
CA GLY A 180 -0.04 6.29 16.10
C GLY A 180 1.45 6.49 15.80
N LYS A 181 1.91 6.22 14.58
CA LYS A 181 3.29 6.52 14.14
C LYS A 181 3.43 7.97 13.72
N ILE A 182 2.47 8.50 12.96
CA ILE A 182 2.53 9.87 12.46
C ILE A 182 2.37 10.89 13.60
N MET A 183 1.63 10.56 14.66
CA MET A 183 1.54 11.42 15.86
C MET A 183 2.83 11.50 16.69
N LYS A 184 3.79 10.60 16.47
CA LYS A 184 5.05 10.54 17.24
C LYS A 184 6.24 11.16 16.50
N GLN A 185 6.08 11.51 15.22
CA GLN A 185 7.07 12.24 14.43
C GLN A 185 6.82 13.75 14.54
#